data_AF-A0A2D5XJ64-F1
#
_entry.id   AF-A0A2D5XJ64-F1
#
_cell.length_a   1.000
_cell.length_b   1.000
_cell.length_c   1.000
_cell.angle_alpha   90.00
_cell.angle_beta   90.00
_cell.angle_gamma   90.00
#
_symmetry.space_group_name_H-M   'P 1'
#
loop_
_entity.id
_entity.type
_entity.pdbx_description
1 polymer ?
#
loop_
_entity_poly.entity_id
_entity_poly.type
_entity_poly.pdbx_seq_one_letter_code
_entity_poly.pdbx_strand_id
1 'polypeptide(L)'
;MNILQEDETRLKTGGDLAQYHYLVKEPYSVGLSHEGYIIGIEKSPRASIGNPYVKSYDTCRFREWKIKDHPKESKAHTEARNDQFDRINDDDKSMFVSHILSYDLDISRGARFKVSPLYCGYENSGFAKTKKKIEQAKEKPEQEVDRCVSEGSLQAGGDQDVPTSYYEKGWAALDKLSGDIRAKLLQAKDERYTRIIVAAMGWNNNQVETVRRYNALMGNIVAQAKKADAKTFKPLIIGLTWPSVWGGESYFNILNSLYHVVSYPNKTADSDEIGYTIANILINKILQELKSEYDLKIVLIGHSLGARMMSRAMFSAHLINDTSKETNDPPKTAADLFIGLQGAFSVRRFKDDFQLPFPMSFFKKGEGSPYLLKSGNPGQVVLTWADDDKANPIARWITGAAHAGAKAGYKESKIIGDKFYQLKWDIPIDGQCETPRKRMNGKGLTNIGINRVLMVDADEIVNDHNDILDPEMGRLIWESISVFTMGSLGCRSGFVDMER
;
A
#
# COMPACT_ATOMS: atom_id res chain seq x y z
N MET A 1 29.52 -16.40 -4.70
CA MET A 1 28.29 -17.20 -4.86
C MET A 1 27.14 -16.38 -4.27
N ASN A 2 26.07 -16.12 -5.04
CA ASN A 2 24.91 -15.38 -4.52
C ASN A 2 24.23 -16.27 -3.46
N ILE A 3 24.24 -15.82 -2.20
CA ILE A 3 23.81 -16.66 -1.06
C ILE A 3 22.33 -17.04 -1.15
N LEU A 4 21.53 -16.33 -1.93
CA LEU A 4 20.10 -16.59 -2.11
C LEU A 4 19.78 -17.38 -3.37
N GLN A 5 20.77 -17.70 -4.21
CA GLN A 5 20.55 -18.26 -5.55
C GLN A 5 19.74 -19.55 -5.55
N GLU A 6 19.98 -20.44 -4.57
CA GLU A 6 19.24 -21.70 -4.43
C GLU A 6 17.76 -21.44 -4.10
N ASP A 7 17.50 -20.54 -3.15
CA ASP A 7 16.13 -20.16 -2.75
C ASP A 7 15.39 -19.46 -3.88
N GLU A 8 16.04 -18.52 -4.57
CA GLU A 8 15.49 -17.80 -5.72
C GLU A 8 15.14 -18.77 -6.87
N THR A 9 16.04 -19.71 -7.16
CA THR A 9 15.83 -20.74 -8.17
C THR A 9 14.64 -21.64 -7.81
N ARG A 10 14.55 -22.04 -6.54
CA ARG A 10 13.46 -22.88 -6.02
C ARG A 10 12.11 -22.17 -6.11
N LEU A 11 12.05 -20.92 -5.64
CA LEU A 11 10.84 -20.10 -5.64
C LEU A 11 10.51 -19.52 -7.02
N LYS A 12 11.44 -19.61 -7.98
CA LYS A 12 11.36 -19.01 -9.31
C LYS A 12 11.06 -17.50 -9.24
N THR A 13 11.63 -16.82 -8.25
CA THR A 13 11.51 -15.38 -8.08
C THR A 13 12.47 -14.70 -9.07
N GLY A 14 11.92 -14.25 -10.20
CA GLY A 14 12.67 -13.74 -11.36
C GLY A 14 13.12 -12.28 -11.26
N GLY A 15 13.38 -11.77 -10.05
CA GLY A 15 13.96 -10.44 -9.90
C GLY A 15 15.41 -10.45 -10.38
N ASP A 16 15.89 -9.35 -10.95
CA ASP A 16 17.31 -9.14 -11.23
C ASP A 16 18.10 -9.38 -9.90
N LEU A 17 18.73 -10.56 -9.79
CA LEU A 17 18.82 -11.42 -8.59
C LEU A 17 19.56 -10.84 -7.38
N ALA A 18 20.08 -9.61 -7.45
CA ALA A 18 20.87 -9.01 -6.38
C ALA A 18 20.18 -7.87 -5.63
N GLN A 19 19.24 -7.15 -6.27
CA GLN A 19 18.77 -5.86 -5.73
C GLN A 19 17.43 -5.92 -5.01
N TYR A 20 16.51 -6.80 -5.44
CA TYR A 20 15.24 -6.92 -4.73
C TYR A 20 15.44 -7.60 -3.37
N HIS A 21 16.22 -8.66 -3.25
CA HIS A 21 16.43 -9.34 -1.96
C HIS A 21 17.47 -8.69 -1.05
N TYR A 22 17.83 -7.43 -1.30
CA TYR A 22 18.89 -6.76 -0.57
C TYR A 22 18.62 -6.69 0.93
N LEU A 23 17.37 -6.46 1.36
CA LEU A 23 17.04 -6.38 2.78
C LEU A 23 17.12 -7.73 3.50
N VAL A 24 16.95 -8.85 2.81
CA VAL A 24 17.13 -10.19 3.40
C VAL A 24 18.57 -10.69 3.30
N LYS A 25 19.32 -10.19 2.31
CA LYS A 25 20.75 -10.50 2.12
C LYS A 25 21.63 -9.72 3.11
N GLU A 26 21.43 -8.40 3.18
CA GLU A 26 22.22 -7.44 3.95
C GLU A 26 21.32 -6.61 4.91
N PRO A 27 20.62 -7.26 5.86
CA PRO A 27 19.56 -6.62 6.65
C PRO A 27 19.97 -5.45 7.54
N TYR A 28 21.27 -5.26 7.73
CA TYR A 28 21.83 -4.21 8.58
C TYR A 28 22.40 -3.04 7.79
N SER A 29 22.34 -3.08 6.46
CA SER A 29 22.97 -2.08 5.58
C SER A 29 22.02 -0.95 5.18
N VAL A 30 20.74 -1.27 4.97
CA VAL A 30 19.68 -0.32 4.62
C VAL A 30 18.45 -0.70 5.44
N GLY A 31 17.89 0.28 6.15
CA GLY A 31 16.76 0.06 7.05
C GLY A 31 15.90 1.30 7.20
N LEU A 32 14.74 1.12 7.84
CA LEU A 32 13.89 2.24 8.21
C LEU A 32 14.58 3.10 9.27
N SER A 33 14.42 4.41 9.11
CA SER A 33 14.83 5.46 10.06
C SER A 33 13.72 5.80 11.07
N HIS A 34 12.66 4.99 11.08
CA HIS A 34 11.47 5.13 11.90
C HIS A 34 11.05 3.74 12.37
N GLU A 35 10.37 3.67 13.52
CA GLU A 35 9.82 2.41 13.99
C GLU A 35 8.73 1.92 13.03
N GLY A 36 8.72 0.61 12.77
CA GLY A 36 7.80 0.08 11.79
C GLY A 36 8.20 -1.26 11.21
N TYR A 37 7.67 -1.53 10.02
CA TYR A 37 7.81 -2.79 9.34
C TYR A 37 8.06 -2.60 7.85
N ILE A 38 8.80 -3.54 7.26
CA ILE A 38 8.83 -3.74 5.81
C ILE A 38 8.24 -5.11 5.52
N ILE A 39 7.24 -5.15 4.65
CA ILE A 39 6.64 -6.37 4.11
C ILE A 39 7.15 -6.54 2.69
N GLY A 40 7.93 -7.58 2.47
CA GLY A 40 8.37 -8.02 1.15
C GLY A 40 7.32 -8.92 0.52
N ILE A 41 6.86 -8.53 -0.66
CA ILE A 41 5.88 -9.28 -1.46
C ILE A 41 6.56 -9.70 -2.76
N GLU A 42 6.30 -10.90 -3.25
CA GLU A 42 6.87 -11.39 -4.51
C GLU A 42 5.83 -12.17 -5.31
N LYS A 43 6.08 -12.34 -6.62
CA LYS A 43 5.24 -13.11 -7.52
C LYS A 43 5.98 -14.33 -8.02
N SER A 44 5.41 -15.51 -7.78
CA SER A 44 5.99 -16.79 -8.16
C SER A 44 4.94 -17.73 -8.71
N PRO A 45 5.33 -18.73 -9.54
CA PRO A 45 4.42 -19.80 -9.95
C PRO A 45 3.77 -20.44 -8.73
N ARG A 46 2.45 -20.64 -8.77
CA ARG A 46 1.67 -21.15 -7.63
C ARG A 46 2.22 -22.47 -7.08
N ALA A 47 2.60 -23.37 -7.97
CA ALA A 47 3.23 -24.65 -7.61
C ALA A 47 4.55 -24.48 -6.85
N SER A 48 5.37 -23.48 -7.21
CA SER A 48 6.68 -23.24 -6.56
C SER A 48 6.55 -22.71 -5.13
N ILE A 49 5.44 -22.06 -4.79
CA ILE A 49 5.19 -21.53 -3.45
C ILE A 49 4.21 -22.39 -2.63
N GLY A 50 3.78 -23.53 -3.17
CA GLY A 50 2.80 -24.40 -2.54
C GLY A 50 1.42 -23.73 -2.36
N ASN A 51 1.01 -22.88 -3.30
CA ASN A 51 -0.34 -22.32 -3.32
C ASN A 51 -1.31 -23.39 -3.88
N PRO A 52 -2.30 -23.85 -3.09
CA PRO A 52 -3.20 -24.94 -3.49
C PRO A 52 -4.29 -24.51 -4.49
N TYR A 53 -4.51 -23.20 -4.67
CA TYR A 53 -5.57 -22.66 -5.50
C TYR A 53 -5.11 -22.61 -6.96
N VAL A 54 -5.46 -23.62 -7.75
CA VAL A 54 -5.17 -23.62 -9.19
C VAL A 54 -6.10 -22.61 -9.86
N LYS A 55 -5.54 -21.49 -10.34
CA LYS A 55 -6.27 -20.54 -11.21
C LYS A 55 -7.53 -19.93 -10.56
N SER A 56 -7.43 -19.66 -9.26
CA SER A 56 -8.48 -19.02 -8.50
C SER A 56 -7.92 -18.24 -7.31
N TYR A 57 -8.77 -17.43 -6.70
CA TYR A 57 -8.47 -16.79 -5.43
C TYR A 57 -8.64 -17.79 -4.27
N ASP A 58 -8.02 -17.47 -3.14
CA ASP A 58 -8.15 -18.21 -1.90
C ASP A 58 -9.55 -18.03 -1.30
N THR A 59 -10.40 -19.05 -1.43
CA THR A 59 -11.80 -19.01 -0.99
C THR A 59 -11.98 -19.04 0.54
N CYS A 60 -10.93 -19.42 1.28
CA CYS A 60 -10.93 -19.34 2.73
C CYS A 60 -10.81 -17.89 3.20
N ARG A 61 -10.03 -17.07 2.47
CA ARG A 61 -9.76 -15.67 2.84
C ARG A 61 -10.61 -14.67 2.07
N PHE A 62 -11.04 -15.02 0.87
CA PHE A 62 -11.77 -14.13 -0.02
C PHE A 62 -13.06 -14.77 -0.54
N ARG A 63 -13.98 -13.93 -1.00
CA ARG A 63 -15.22 -14.34 -1.63
C ARG A 63 -15.59 -13.39 -2.75
N GLU A 64 -16.26 -13.91 -3.76
CA GLU A 64 -17.00 -13.08 -4.71
C GLU A 64 -18.07 -12.24 -3.99
N TRP A 65 -18.25 -11.02 -4.48
CA TRP A 65 -19.30 -10.13 -4.01
C TRP A 65 -20.61 -10.40 -4.75
N LYS A 66 -21.71 -10.69 -4.05
CA LYS A 66 -23.00 -10.97 -4.70
C LYS A 66 -23.84 -9.69 -4.74
N ILE A 67 -24.62 -9.49 -5.80
CA ILE A 67 -25.49 -8.29 -5.98
C ILE A 67 -26.45 -8.11 -4.80
N LYS A 68 -26.94 -9.22 -4.22
CA LYS A 68 -27.80 -9.21 -3.04
C LYS A 68 -27.16 -8.53 -1.82
N ASP A 69 -25.84 -8.45 -1.77
CA ASP A 69 -25.07 -7.85 -0.69
C ASP A 69 -25.07 -6.30 -0.80
N HIS A 70 -25.51 -5.72 -1.93
CA HIS A 70 -25.63 -4.27 -2.09
C HIS A 70 -26.68 -3.83 -3.14
N PRO A 71 -27.98 -3.72 -2.78
CA PRO A 71 -29.06 -3.46 -3.74
C PRO A 71 -29.02 -2.10 -4.44
N LYS A 72 -28.15 -1.18 -4.00
CA LYS A 72 -27.96 0.14 -4.63
C LYS A 72 -26.88 0.14 -5.73
N GLU A 73 -26.14 -0.94 -5.89
CA GLU A 73 -25.13 -1.09 -6.93
C GLU A 73 -25.76 -1.64 -8.22
N SER A 74 -25.32 -1.16 -9.38
CA SER A 74 -25.78 -1.74 -10.65
C SER A 74 -25.15 -3.12 -10.89
N LYS A 75 -25.94 -4.05 -11.42
CA LYS A 75 -25.48 -5.40 -11.80
C LYS A 75 -24.20 -5.38 -12.64
N ALA A 76 -24.14 -4.51 -13.65
CA ALA A 76 -22.97 -4.38 -14.52
C ALA A 76 -21.70 -3.95 -13.77
N HIS A 77 -21.84 -3.10 -12.74
CA HIS A 77 -20.71 -2.65 -11.92
C HIS A 77 -20.19 -3.78 -11.02
N THR A 78 -21.10 -4.54 -10.41
CA THR A 78 -20.75 -5.73 -9.62
C THR A 78 -20.06 -6.78 -10.49
N GLU A 79 -20.61 -7.10 -11.66
CA GLU A 79 -20.04 -8.06 -12.61
C GLU A 79 -18.65 -7.62 -13.09
N ALA A 80 -18.50 -6.37 -13.54
CA ALA A 80 -17.20 -5.86 -13.99
C ALA A 80 -16.10 -5.91 -12.92
N ARG A 81 -16.48 -5.75 -11.64
CA ARG A 81 -15.56 -5.90 -10.52
C ARG A 81 -15.17 -7.36 -10.29
N ASN A 82 -16.14 -8.27 -10.19
CA ASN A 82 -15.88 -9.69 -9.97
C ASN A 82 -15.04 -10.27 -11.12
N ASP A 83 -15.42 -9.98 -12.37
CA ASP A 83 -14.67 -10.36 -13.58
C ASP A 83 -13.21 -9.89 -13.58
N GLN A 84 -12.91 -8.79 -12.88
CA GLN A 84 -11.53 -8.34 -12.71
C GLN A 84 -10.84 -9.02 -11.54
N PHE A 85 -11.53 -9.18 -10.41
CA PHE A 85 -10.99 -9.90 -9.26
C PHE A 85 -10.60 -11.32 -9.65
N ASP A 86 -11.50 -12.05 -10.33
CA ASP A 86 -11.26 -13.42 -10.77
C ASP A 86 -10.10 -13.48 -11.75
N ARG A 87 -10.12 -12.65 -12.80
CA ARG A 87 -9.06 -12.61 -13.81
C ARG A 87 -7.68 -12.27 -13.25
N ILE A 88 -7.59 -11.40 -12.25
CA ILE A 88 -6.31 -11.07 -11.61
C ILE A 88 -5.80 -12.23 -10.75
N ASN A 89 -6.72 -13.03 -10.19
CA ASN A 89 -6.39 -14.22 -9.41
C ASN A 89 -6.33 -15.51 -10.26
N ASP A 90 -6.69 -15.47 -11.54
CA ASP A 90 -6.56 -16.56 -12.52
C ASP A 90 -5.19 -16.52 -13.26
N ASP A 91 -4.16 -16.07 -12.55
CA ASP A 91 -2.77 -16.05 -13.02
C ASP A 91 -2.08 -17.36 -12.56
N ASP A 92 -1.20 -17.92 -13.41
CA ASP A 92 -0.43 -19.14 -13.09
C ASP A 92 0.64 -18.86 -12.01
N LYS A 93 0.91 -17.58 -11.76
CA LYS A 93 1.67 -17.05 -10.64
C LYS A 93 0.74 -16.40 -9.62
N SER A 94 1.22 -16.30 -8.39
CA SER A 94 0.52 -15.63 -7.30
C SER A 94 1.49 -14.78 -6.52
N MET A 95 0.98 -13.65 -6.03
CA MET A 95 1.64 -12.87 -5.02
C MET A 95 1.70 -13.65 -3.70
N PHE A 96 2.82 -13.53 -2.98
CA PHE A 96 2.98 -14.06 -1.63
C PHE A 96 3.89 -13.14 -0.80
N VAL A 97 3.72 -13.16 0.52
CA VAL A 97 4.64 -12.47 1.44
C VAL A 97 5.91 -13.30 1.51
N SER A 98 7.06 -12.73 1.13
CA SER A 98 8.34 -13.43 1.17
C SER A 98 9.15 -13.13 2.43
N HIS A 99 8.94 -11.96 3.05
CA HIS A 99 9.55 -11.62 4.33
C HIS A 99 8.81 -10.46 5.03
N ILE A 100 8.94 -10.40 6.35
CA ILE A 100 8.49 -9.27 7.18
C ILE A 100 9.62 -8.93 8.15
N LEU A 101 10.08 -7.68 8.10
CA LEU A 101 11.13 -7.17 8.97
C LEU A 101 10.56 -6.10 9.90
N SER A 102 10.79 -6.22 11.20
CA SER A 102 10.50 -5.18 12.19
C SER A 102 11.71 -4.27 12.40
N TYR A 103 11.44 -3.01 12.66
CA TYR A 103 12.42 -1.96 12.97
C TYR A 103 12.02 -1.32 14.29
N ASP A 104 12.84 -1.52 15.31
CA ASP A 104 12.59 -1.10 16.69
C ASP A 104 13.64 -0.10 17.14
N LEU A 105 13.25 0.98 17.80
CA LEU A 105 14.24 1.92 18.34
C LEU A 105 14.88 1.33 19.60
N ASP A 106 16.17 0.99 19.53
CA ASP A 106 16.94 0.52 20.67
C ASP A 106 17.69 1.69 21.33
N ILE A 107 17.05 2.29 22.33
CA ILE A 107 17.62 3.40 23.11
C ILE A 107 18.82 2.92 23.93
N SER A 108 18.83 1.66 24.39
CA SER A 108 19.93 1.11 25.19
C SER A 108 21.26 1.05 24.43
N ARG A 109 21.20 1.07 23.09
CA ARG A 109 22.36 1.07 22.20
C ARG A 109 22.61 2.42 21.52
N GLY A 110 22.19 3.51 22.15
CA GLY A 110 22.40 4.87 21.65
C GLY A 110 21.41 5.26 20.56
N ALA A 111 20.13 4.89 20.72
CA ALA A 111 19.04 5.22 19.80
C ALA A 111 19.28 4.72 18.36
N ARG A 112 19.69 3.45 18.23
CA ARG A 112 19.86 2.79 16.93
C ARG A 112 18.66 1.92 16.62
N PHE A 113 18.29 1.81 15.35
CA PHE A 113 17.25 0.88 14.94
C PHE A 113 17.78 -0.56 14.94
N LYS A 114 17.13 -1.41 15.72
CA LYS A 114 17.30 -2.85 15.69
C LYS A 114 16.38 -3.42 14.61
N VAL A 115 16.95 -4.21 13.70
CA VAL A 115 16.20 -4.92 12.67
C VAL A 115 16.00 -6.37 13.11
N SER A 116 14.76 -6.85 13.14
CA SER A 116 14.44 -8.23 13.50
C SER A 116 13.53 -8.87 12.43
N PRO A 117 13.81 -10.10 11.96
CA PRO A 117 12.93 -10.77 11.02
C PRO A 117 11.73 -11.38 11.78
N LEU A 118 10.51 -10.94 11.49
CA LEU A 118 9.30 -11.67 11.92
C LEU A 118 9.08 -12.91 11.05
N TYR A 119 9.43 -12.80 9.77
CA TYR A 119 9.36 -13.88 8.79
C TYR A 119 10.36 -13.66 7.66
N CYS A 120 10.94 -14.75 7.17
CA CYS A 120 11.76 -14.76 5.96
C CYS A 120 11.64 -16.14 5.31
N GLY A 121 11.13 -16.19 4.07
CA GLY A 121 11.04 -17.41 3.27
C GLY A 121 12.39 -17.88 2.70
N TYR A 122 13.45 -17.09 2.83
CA TYR A 122 14.78 -17.39 2.30
C TYR A 122 15.66 -18.05 3.39
N GLU A 123 15.87 -19.36 3.26
CA GLU A 123 16.60 -20.21 4.21
C GLU A 123 18.10 -19.91 4.26
N ASN A 124 18.66 -19.31 3.21
CA ASN A 124 20.06 -18.91 3.13
C ASN A 124 20.31 -17.41 3.35
N SER A 125 19.28 -16.69 3.84
CA SER A 125 19.35 -15.24 4.12
C SER A 125 20.39 -14.86 5.18
N GLY A 126 20.75 -13.56 5.20
CA GLY A 126 21.60 -12.99 6.26
C GLY A 126 20.98 -13.22 7.66
N PHE A 127 19.65 -13.25 7.73
CA PHE A 127 18.92 -13.60 8.95
C PHE A 127 19.05 -15.07 9.34
N ALA A 128 18.93 -15.99 8.38
CA ALA A 128 19.04 -17.42 8.68
C ALA A 128 20.43 -17.81 9.20
N LYS A 129 21.50 -17.15 8.72
CA LYS A 129 22.84 -17.31 9.27
C LYS A 129 22.94 -16.84 10.73
N THR A 130 22.31 -15.71 11.05
CA THR A 130 22.25 -15.18 12.43
C THR A 130 21.41 -16.09 13.32
N LYS A 131 20.27 -16.59 12.82
CA LYS A 131 19.39 -17.52 13.53
C LYS A 131 20.09 -18.84 13.82
N LYS A 132 20.76 -19.47 12.84
CA LYS A 132 21.58 -20.69 13.06
C LYS A 132 22.66 -20.47 14.13
N LYS A 133 23.33 -19.31 14.15
CA LYS A 133 24.32 -18.97 15.20
C LYS A 133 23.68 -18.82 16.60
N ILE A 134 22.45 -18.31 16.68
CA ILE A 134 21.73 -18.13 17.95
C ILE A 134 21.10 -19.44 18.43
N GLU A 135 20.53 -20.24 17.52
CA GLU A 135 19.92 -21.56 17.82
C GLU A 135 20.98 -22.60 18.17
N GLN A 136 22.15 -22.58 17.52
CA GLN A 136 23.32 -23.35 17.97
C GLN A 136 23.80 -22.93 19.36
N ALA A 137 23.35 -21.78 19.88
CA ALA A 137 23.61 -21.33 21.24
C ALA A 137 22.42 -21.52 22.20
N LYS A 138 21.27 -22.02 21.73
CA LYS A 138 20.06 -22.24 22.53
C LYS A 138 19.34 -23.52 22.09
N GLU A 139 19.59 -24.61 22.79
CA GLU A 139 18.82 -25.84 22.65
C GLU A 139 17.41 -25.66 23.26
N LYS A 140 16.38 -25.56 22.41
CA LYS A 140 15.07 -26.25 22.56
C LYS A 140 14.09 -25.87 21.44
N PRO A 141 13.23 -26.80 20.95
CA PRO A 141 12.25 -26.50 19.90
C PRO A 141 10.92 -25.98 20.48
N GLU A 142 10.30 -25.03 19.77
CA GLU A 142 8.95 -24.54 20.00
C GLU A 142 7.90 -25.36 19.23
N GLN A 143 6.71 -25.47 19.83
CA GLN A 143 5.55 -26.20 19.32
C GLN A 143 4.83 -25.48 18.16
N GLU A 144 4.36 -26.29 17.22
CA GLU A 144 3.63 -25.91 16.01
C GLU A 144 2.16 -25.56 16.32
N VAL A 145 1.64 -24.52 15.66
CA VAL A 145 0.28 -23.97 15.85
C VAL A 145 -0.69 -24.58 14.84
N ASP A 146 -1.89 -24.90 15.33
CA ASP A 146 -3.00 -25.56 14.66
C ASP A 146 -3.51 -24.79 13.41
N ARG A 147 -3.75 -25.51 12.31
CA ARG A 147 -4.13 -24.94 10.99
C ARG A 147 -5.57 -25.28 10.64
N CYS A 148 -6.28 -24.31 10.05
CA CYS A 148 -7.52 -24.56 9.32
C CYS A 148 -7.23 -25.41 8.08
N VAL A 149 -7.46 -26.72 8.15
CA VAL A 149 -7.58 -27.58 6.98
C VAL A 149 -9.07 -27.71 6.69
N SER A 150 -9.54 -27.09 5.60
CA SER A 150 -10.88 -27.37 5.10
C SER A 150 -10.89 -28.74 4.44
N GLU A 151 -11.65 -29.68 5.02
CA GLU A 151 -12.01 -30.93 4.36
C GLU A 151 -12.82 -30.63 3.10
N GLY A 152 -12.21 -30.84 1.94
CA GLY A 152 -12.90 -30.77 0.66
C GLY A 152 -12.02 -30.31 -0.48
N SER A 153 -11.68 -31.25 -1.38
CA SER A 153 -11.06 -31.08 -2.71
C SER A 153 -9.55 -31.31 -2.88
N LEU A 154 -8.86 -31.97 -1.94
CA LEU A 154 -7.63 -32.70 -2.30
C LEU A 154 -8.02 -34.12 -2.76
N GLN A 155 -8.27 -34.28 -4.07
CA GLN A 155 -8.21 -35.60 -4.66
C GLN A 155 -6.76 -36.09 -4.56
N ALA A 156 -6.61 -37.09 -3.70
CA ALA A 156 -5.37 -37.73 -3.34
C ALA A 156 -4.64 -38.30 -4.55
N GLY A 157 -3.42 -37.84 -4.74
CA GLY A 157 -2.39 -38.49 -5.54
C GLY A 157 -1.05 -38.31 -4.85
N GLY A 158 -0.65 -39.32 -4.07
CA GLY A 158 0.73 -39.49 -3.62
C GLY A 158 1.08 -38.84 -2.29
N ASP A 159 1.34 -39.70 -1.32
CA ASP A 159 1.99 -39.45 -0.03
C ASP A 159 3.45 -39.00 -0.24
N GLN A 160 3.63 -37.77 -0.71
CA GLN A 160 4.91 -37.07 -0.75
C GLN A 160 4.82 -35.87 0.18
N ASP A 161 5.69 -35.85 1.19
CA ASP A 161 6.18 -34.69 1.95
C ASP A 161 5.56 -33.38 1.45
N VAL A 162 4.46 -32.94 2.09
CA VAL A 162 3.74 -31.73 1.65
C VAL A 162 4.75 -30.59 1.64
N PRO A 163 5.16 -30.07 0.46
CA PRO A 163 6.19 -29.05 0.38
C PRO A 163 5.75 -27.90 1.27
N THR A 164 6.63 -27.42 2.15
CA THR A 164 6.20 -26.41 3.11
C THR A 164 5.67 -25.19 2.36
N SER A 165 4.36 -24.93 2.45
CA SER A 165 3.71 -23.89 1.65
C SER A 165 4.24 -22.50 2.06
N TYR A 166 5.06 -21.90 1.19
CA TYR A 166 5.51 -20.50 1.33
C TYR A 166 4.31 -19.54 1.34
N TYR A 167 3.30 -19.89 0.55
CA TYR A 167 2.03 -19.17 0.49
C TYR A 167 1.36 -19.12 1.87
N GLU A 168 1.09 -20.27 2.51
CA GLU A 168 0.47 -20.29 3.85
C GLU A 168 1.39 -19.73 4.96
N LYS A 169 2.71 -19.95 4.86
CA LYS A 169 3.68 -19.32 5.76
C LYS A 169 3.62 -17.79 5.68
N GLY A 170 3.44 -17.22 4.49
CA GLY A 170 3.29 -15.79 4.28
C GLY A 170 2.04 -15.22 4.96
N TRP A 171 0.92 -15.95 4.92
CA TRP A 171 -0.30 -15.58 5.64
C TRP A 171 -0.12 -15.67 7.16
N ALA A 172 0.44 -16.78 7.67
CA ALA A 172 0.73 -16.92 9.08
C ALA A 172 1.71 -15.84 9.58
N ALA A 173 2.61 -15.35 8.72
CA ALA A 173 3.49 -14.23 9.04
C ALA A 173 2.74 -12.91 9.20
N LEU A 174 1.68 -12.67 8.41
CA LEU A 174 0.82 -11.50 8.60
C LEU A 174 0.04 -11.58 9.93
N ASP A 175 -0.38 -12.76 10.36
CA ASP A 175 -0.99 -12.94 11.67
C ASP A 175 0.02 -12.64 12.80
N LYS A 176 1.27 -13.09 12.66
CA LYS A 176 2.37 -12.73 13.58
C LYS A 176 2.63 -11.22 13.62
N LEU A 177 2.59 -10.55 12.46
CA LEU A 177 2.70 -9.10 12.38
C LEU A 177 1.60 -8.41 13.19
N SER A 178 0.35 -8.88 13.12
CA SER A 178 -0.76 -8.35 13.94
C SER A 178 -0.44 -8.44 15.44
N GLY A 179 0.04 -9.60 15.89
CA GLY A 179 0.46 -9.81 17.29
C GLY A 179 1.62 -8.89 17.71
N ASP A 180 2.62 -8.71 16.85
CA ASP A 180 3.77 -7.85 17.12
C ASP A 180 3.39 -6.36 17.18
N ILE A 181 2.54 -5.88 16.27
CA ILE A 181 2.00 -4.51 16.32
C ILE A 181 1.22 -4.31 17.62
N ARG A 182 0.36 -5.27 18.01
CA ARG A 182 -0.38 -5.21 19.28
C ARG A 182 0.56 -5.08 20.48
N ALA A 183 1.61 -5.90 20.53
CA ALA A 183 2.60 -5.84 21.60
C ALA A 183 3.29 -4.47 21.68
N LYS A 184 3.66 -3.87 20.53
CA LYS A 184 4.22 -2.52 20.48
C LYS A 184 3.25 -1.45 21.00
N LEU A 185 2.00 -1.50 20.56
CA LEU A 185 0.98 -0.55 20.99
C LEU A 185 0.77 -0.58 22.51
N LEU A 186 0.80 -1.78 23.12
CA LEU A 186 0.70 -1.96 24.56
C LEU A 186 1.94 -1.48 25.32
N GLN A 187 3.14 -1.72 24.78
CA GLN A 187 4.40 -1.34 25.44
C GLN A 187 4.64 0.18 25.42
N ALA A 188 4.06 0.90 24.47
CA ALA A 188 4.32 2.32 24.23
C ALA A 188 3.80 3.30 25.30
N LYS A 189 3.26 2.85 26.45
CA LYS A 189 2.77 3.63 27.62
C LYS A 189 2.59 5.16 27.40
N ASP A 190 3.62 5.96 27.69
CA ASP A 190 3.59 7.44 27.64
C ASP A 190 4.00 8.01 26.26
N GLU A 191 4.53 7.16 25.37
CA GLU A 191 4.91 7.50 24.00
C GLU A 191 4.08 6.71 22.98
N ARG A 192 2.76 6.71 23.16
CA ARG A 192 1.83 5.97 22.29
C ARG A 192 2.00 6.36 20.84
N TYR A 193 1.99 5.35 19.96
CA TYR A 193 1.82 5.61 18.54
C TYR A 193 0.49 6.29 18.30
N THR A 194 0.51 7.29 17.43
CA THR A 194 -0.67 8.11 17.17
C THR A 194 -1.31 7.81 15.84
N ARG A 195 -0.54 7.23 14.91
CA ARG A 195 -0.98 6.85 13.57
C ARG A 195 -0.22 5.61 13.13
N ILE A 196 -0.87 4.78 12.32
CA ILE A 196 -0.19 3.80 11.47
C ILE A 196 -0.19 4.36 10.05
N ILE A 197 0.98 4.45 9.44
CA ILE A 197 1.14 4.88 8.05
C ILE A 197 1.51 3.66 7.22
N VAL A 198 0.64 3.25 6.30
CA VAL A 198 0.95 2.19 5.32
C VAL A 198 1.39 2.85 4.03
N ALA A 199 2.58 2.51 3.55
CA ALA A 199 3.19 3.14 2.39
C ALA A 199 3.51 2.12 1.29
N ALA A 200 3.27 2.49 0.03
CA ALA A 200 3.65 1.70 -1.13
C ALA A 200 4.25 2.58 -2.25
N MET A 201 5.43 2.22 -2.74
CA MET A 201 6.06 2.88 -3.88
C MET A 201 5.66 2.26 -5.22
N GLY A 202 5.85 3.03 -6.27
CA GLY A 202 5.50 2.68 -7.64
C GLY A 202 6.50 1.77 -8.34
N TRP A 203 6.39 1.80 -9.67
CA TRP A 203 7.15 0.95 -10.56
C TRP A 203 8.66 1.25 -10.55
N ASN A 204 9.49 0.26 -10.88
CA ASN A 204 10.94 0.37 -11.04
C ASN A 204 11.73 0.79 -9.77
N ASN A 205 11.25 0.41 -8.60
CA ASN A 205 11.97 0.57 -7.34
C ASN A 205 12.44 -0.80 -6.82
N ASN A 206 13.76 -0.96 -6.65
CA ASN A 206 14.28 -2.06 -5.83
C ASN A 206 14.01 -1.78 -4.33
N GLN A 207 14.29 -2.76 -3.45
CA GLN A 207 14.00 -2.59 -2.03
C GLN A 207 14.83 -1.48 -1.36
N VAL A 208 16.10 -1.32 -1.76
CA VAL A 208 16.98 -0.27 -1.21
C VAL A 208 16.41 1.11 -1.50
N GLU A 209 16.08 1.35 -2.76
CA GLU A 209 15.52 2.60 -3.21
C GLU A 209 14.15 2.85 -2.55
N THR A 210 13.30 1.82 -2.47
CA THR A 210 12.01 1.92 -1.79
C THR A 210 12.16 2.33 -0.32
N VAL A 211 13.11 1.74 0.43
CA VAL A 211 13.36 2.09 1.83
C VAL A 211 13.92 3.51 1.96
N ARG A 212 14.84 3.93 1.07
CA ARG A 212 15.34 5.31 1.03
C ARG A 212 14.20 6.31 0.81
N ARG A 213 13.28 6.01 -0.11
CA ARG A 213 12.09 6.81 -0.37
C ARG A 213 11.16 6.88 0.83
N TYR A 214 10.91 5.77 1.52
CA TYR A 214 10.16 5.79 2.78
C TYR A 214 10.82 6.67 3.84
N ASN A 215 12.15 6.58 3.99
CA ASN A 215 12.89 7.41 4.94
C ASN A 215 12.83 8.90 4.60
N ALA A 216 13.03 9.27 3.33
CA ALA A 216 12.95 10.66 2.89
C ALA A 216 11.54 11.23 3.10
N LEU A 217 10.52 10.49 2.65
CA LEU A 217 9.12 10.88 2.79
C LEU A 217 8.72 11.06 4.25
N MET A 218 9.01 10.06 5.09
CA MET A 218 8.69 10.12 6.52
C MET A 218 9.49 11.20 7.25
N GLY A 219 10.77 11.37 6.90
CA GLY A 219 11.62 12.42 7.44
C GLY A 219 11.02 13.81 7.17
N ASN A 220 10.56 14.06 5.95
CA ASN A 220 9.89 15.30 5.61
C ASN A 220 8.55 15.48 6.34
N ILE A 221 7.70 14.45 6.39
CA ILE A 221 6.41 14.53 7.12
C ILE A 221 6.65 14.85 8.61
N VAL A 222 7.58 14.14 9.26
CA VAL A 222 7.92 14.36 10.68
C VAL A 222 8.54 15.75 10.89
N ALA A 223 9.39 16.22 9.96
CA ALA A 223 9.94 17.57 10.04
C ALA A 223 8.83 18.64 9.97
N GLN A 224 7.84 18.46 9.10
CA GLN A 224 6.70 19.38 8.99
C GLN A 224 5.78 19.31 10.21
N ALA A 225 5.56 18.12 10.77
CA ALA A 225 4.85 17.95 12.02
C ALA A 225 5.53 18.69 13.18
N LYS A 226 6.87 18.59 13.28
CA LYS A 226 7.66 19.32 14.28
C LYS A 226 7.56 20.84 14.10
N LYS A 227 7.64 21.34 12.86
CA LYS A 227 7.46 22.77 12.54
C LYS A 227 6.08 23.28 12.94
N ALA A 228 5.06 22.43 12.89
CA ALA A 228 3.70 22.74 13.32
C ALA A 228 3.44 22.55 14.84
N ASP A 229 4.49 22.35 15.64
CA ASP A 229 4.43 22.02 17.08
C ASP A 229 3.55 20.80 17.41
N ALA A 230 3.39 19.86 16.47
CA ALA A 230 2.69 18.61 16.68
C ALA A 230 3.60 17.61 17.42
N LYS A 231 4.00 17.95 18.65
CA LYS A 231 4.91 17.17 19.51
C LYS A 231 4.45 15.73 19.75
N THR A 232 3.16 15.45 19.58
CA THR A 232 2.57 14.11 19.74
C THR A 232 2.54 13.30 18.46
N PHE A 233 2.97 13.82 17.30
CA PHE A 233 2.98 13.05 16.07
C PHE A 233 4.09 11.98 16.08
N LYS A 234 3.71 10.76 16.47
CA LYS A 234 4.54 9.56 16.48
C LYS A 234 3.90 8.49 15.59
N PRO A 235 4.29 8.38 14.31
CA PRO A 235 3.76 7.37 13.40
C PRO A 235 4.52 6.04 13.53
N LEU A 236 3.81 4.93 13.35
CA LEU A 236 4.36 3.61 13.06
C LEU A 236 4.23 3.38 11.54
N ILE A 237 5.33 3.14 10.82
CA ILE A 237 5.28 2.93 9.37
C ILE A 237 5.21 1.44 9.00
N ILE A 238 4.39 1.09 8.02
CA ILE A 238 4.38 -0.23 7.37
C ILE A 238 4.64 0.00 5.88
N GLY A 239 5.86 -0.27 5.43
CA GLY A 239 6.24 -0.16 4.03
C GLY A 239 6.03 -1.47 3.27
N LEU A 240 5.32 -1.42 2.15
CA LEU A 240 5.19 -2.56 1.23
C LEU A 240 6.25 -2.48 0.15
N THR A 241 7.00 -3.56 -0.06
CA THR A 241 7.93 -3.69 -1.18
C THR A 241 7.44 -4.82 -2.07
N TRP A 242 7.59 -4.66 -3.39
CA TRP A 242 7.14 -5.64 -4.37
C TRP A 242 8.05 -5.61 -5.61
N PRO A 243 8.21 -6.72 -6.36
CA PRO A 243 9.14 -6.80 -7.48
C PRO A 243 8.63 -5.93 -8.63
N SER A 244 9.08 -4.69 -8.64
CA SER A 244 8.62 -3.68 -9.59
C SER A 244 9.66 -3.41 -10.70
N VAL A 245 10.83 -4.03 -10.67
CA VAL A 245 11.85 -3.92 -11.75
C VAL A 245 11.73 -5.13 -12.70
N TRP A 246 11.84 -4.92 -14.02
CA TRP A 246 11.97 -5.99 -15.02
C TRP A 246 13.28 -5.81 -15.79
N GLY A 247 14.12 -6.84 -15.81
CA GLY A 247 15.31 -6.92 -16.66
C GLY A 247 16.53 -6.15 -16.13
N GLY A 248 17.70 -6.77 -16.34
CA GLY A 248 19.05 -6.26 -16.13
C GLY A 248 19.23 -4.75 -16.26
N GLU A 249 19.93 -4.14 -15.31
CA GLU A 249 20.42 -2.76 -15.41
C GLU A 249 20.92 -2.40 -16.82
N SER A 250 20.41 -1.28 -17.34
CA SER A 250 21.20 -0.34 -18.13
C SER A 250 20.57 1.04 -17.98
N TYR A 251 21.14 1.86 -17.11
CA TYR A 251 20.73 3.23 -16.79
C TYR A 251 20.81 4.21 -17.98
N PHE A 252 21.20 3.74 -19.18
CA PHE A 252 21.31 4.54 -20.39
C PHE A 252 20.89 3.72 -21.61
N ASN A 253 19.68 3.95 -22.14
CA ASN A 253 19.39 4.04 -23.58
C ASN A 253 17.89 4.13 -23.84
N ILE A 254 17.52 4.96 -24.82
CA ILE A 254 16.15 5.23 -25.32
C ILE A 254 15.39 3.96 -25.75
N LEU A 255 16.07 2.84 -25.97
CA LEU A 255 15.48 1.51 -26.16
C LEU A 255 14.75 0.94 -24.92
N ASN A 256 15.07 1.40 -23.71
CA ASN A 256 14.37 0.98 -22.49
C ASN A 256 12.95 1.53 -22.39
N SER A 257 12.67 2.74 -22.92
CA SER A 257 11.32 3.31 -22.89
C SER A 257 10.28 2.43 -23.62
N LEU A 258 10.69 1.68 -24.66
CA LEU A 258 9.82 0.74 -25.38
C LEU A 258 9.60 -0.58 -24.62
N TYR A 259 10.63 -1.12 -23.96
CA TYR A 259 10.47 -2.30 -23.09
C TYR A 259 9.63 -2.00 -21.85
N HIS A 260 9.76 -0.78 -21.33
CA HIS A 260 8.95 -0.28 -20.24
C HIS A 260 7.44 -0.27 -20.61
N VAL A 261 7.09 0.10 -21.84
CA VAL A 261 5.70 0.08 -22.33
C VAL A 261 5.06 -1.31 -22.28
N VAL A 262 5.81 -2.37 -22.61
CA VAL A 262 5.27 -3.74 -22.73
C VAL A 262 5.00 -4.39 -21.37
N SER A 263 5.79 -4.06 -20.34
CA SER A 263 5.58 -4.62 -18.98
C SER A 263 4.53 -3.89 -18.15
N TYR A 264 4.06 -2.71 -18.59
CA TYR A 264 3.11 -1.89 -17.85
C TYR A 264 1.80 -2.64 -17.53
N PRO A 265 1.14 -3.35 -18.48
CA PRO A 265 -0.07 -4.11 -18.17
C PRO A 265 0.13 -5.14 -17.06
N ASN A 266 1.22 -5.92 -17.11
CA ASN A 266 1.54 -6.90 -16.08
C ASN A 266 1.73 -6.24 -14.72
N LYS A 267 2.45 -5.10 -14.65
CA LYS A 267 2.68 -4.39 -13.38
C LYS A 267 1.43 -3.73 -12.82
N THR A 268 0.54 -3.27 -13.68
CA THR A 268 -0.76 -2.76 -13.25
C THR A 268 -1.66 -3.87 -12.69
N ALA A 269 -1.58 -5.09 -13.24
CA ALA A 269 -2.27 -6.27 -12.73
C ALA A 269 -1.67 -6.74 -11.40
N ASP A 270 -0.33 -6.84 -11.32
CA ASP A 270 0.41 -7.14 -10.09
C ASP A 270 0.02 -6.18 -8.93
N SER A 271 -0.05 -4.88 -9.22
CA SER A 271 -0.45 -3.85 -8.25
C SER A 271 -1.90 -4.02 -7.78
N ASP A 272 -2.84 -4.32 -8.69
CA ASP A 272 -4.22 -4.61 -8.31
C ASP A 272 -4.32 -5.98 -7.57
N GLU A 273 -3.53 -7.00 -7.92
CA GLU A 273 -3.48 -8.30 -7.24
C GLU A 273 -3.10 -8.14 -5.78
N ILE A 274 -2.01 -7.43 -5.51
CA ILE A 274 -1.58 -7.09 -4.14
C ILE A 274 -2.67 -6.27 -3.43
N GLY A 275 -3.26 -5.31 -4.14
CA GLY A 275 -4.36 -4.49 -3.65
C GLY A 275 -5.58 -5.31 -3.26
N TYR A 276 -5.93 -6.35 -4.00
CA TYR A 276 -7.06 -7.23 -3.71
C TYR A 276 -6.78 -8.24 -2.59
N THR A 277 -5.52 -8.63 -2.44
CA THR A 277 -5.10 -9.76 -1.57
C THR A 277 -4.36 -9.27 -0.32
N ILE A 278 -3.03 -9.22 -0.37
CA ILE A 278 -2.15 -8.98 0.79
C ILE A 278 -2.41 -7.61 1.41
N ALA A 279 -2.48 -6.55 0.61
CA ALA A 279 -2.74 -5.20 1.13
C ALA A 279 -4.17 -5.06 1.65
N ASN A 280 -5.14 -5.75 1.03
CA ASN A 280 -6.52 -5.79 1.50
C ASN A 280 -6.63 -6.43 2.90
N ILE A 281 -6.01 -7.59 3.10
CA ILE A 281 -5.98 -8.28 4.40
C ILE A 281 -5.26 -7.44 5.44
N LEU A 282 -4.10 -6.86 5.10
CA LEU A 282 -3.39 -5.96 6.00
C LEU A 282 -4.29 -4.80 6.45
N ILE A 283 -4.90 -4.08 5.50
CA ILE A 283 -5.63 -2.85 5.81
C ILE A 283 -7.00 -3.17 6.42
N ASN A 284 -7.82 -3.98 5.77
CA ASN A 284 -9.24 -4.11 6.10
C ASN A 284 -9.56 -5.27 7.05
N LYS A 285 -8.60 -6.14 7.35
CA LYS A 285 -8.73 -7.16 8.41
C LYS A 285 -7.81 -6.83 9.60
N ILE A 286 -6.49 -6.90 9.40
CA ILE A 286 -5.51 -6.75 10.50
C ILE A 286 -5.56 -5.35 11.13
N LEU A 287 -5.40 -4.30 10.33
CA LEU A 287 -5.41 -2.93 10.85
C LEU A 287 -6.81 -2.49 11.29
N GLN A 288 -7.88 -3.05 10.72
CA GLN A 288 -9.25 -2.79 11.15
C GLN A 288 -9.50 -3.29 12.58
N GLU A 289 -9.04 -4.51 12.90
CA GLU A 289 -9.12 -5.07 14.26
C GLU A 289 -8.34 -4.19 15.24
N LEU A 290 -7.08 -3.87 14.93
CA LEU A 290 -6.23 -3.03 15.78
C LEU A 290 -6.79 -1.61 15.95
N LYS A 291 -7.36 -1.03 14.89
CA LYS A 291 -8.04 0.27 14.95
C LYS A 291 -9.20 0.26 15.95
N SER A 292 -10.01 -0.80 15.92
CA SER A 292 -11.13 -0.95 16.85
C SER A 292 -10.70 -1.15 18.30
N GLU A 293 -9.52 -1.76 18.52
CA GLU A 293 -8.97 -2.04 19.85
C GLU A 293 -8.24 -0.82 20.47
N TYR A 294 -7.56 0.00 19.66
CA TYR A 294 -6.64 1.04 20.14
C TYR A 294 -6.98 2.49 19.72
N ASP A 295 -8.12 2.74 19.04
CA ASP A 295 -8.51 4.05 18.48
C ASP A 295 -7.40 4.73 17.64
N LEU A 296 -6.79 3.93 16.77
CA LEU A 296 -5.71 4.40 15.89
C LEU A 296 -6.25 5.07 14.64
N LYS A 297 -5.52 6.06 14.12
CA LYS A 297 -5.74 6.56 12.77
C LYS A 297 -4.83 5.84 11.78
N ILE A 298 -5.42 5.35 10.71
CA ILE A 298 -4.73 4.63 9.64
C ILE A 298 -4.64 5.53 8.42
N VAL A 299 -3.42 5.85 8.00
CA VAL A 299 -3.14 6.65 6.80
C VAL A 299 -2.49 5.77 5.76
N LEU A 300 -3.04 5.76 4.56
CA LEU A 300 -2.45 5.11 3.40
C LEU A 300 -1.72 6.15 2.55
N ILE A 301 -0.49 5.88 2.15
CA ILE A 301 0.24 6.71 1.19
C ILE A 301 0.71 5.80 0.06
N GLY A 302 0.34 6.14 -1.17
CA GLY A 302 0.82 5.39 -2.33
C GLY A 302 1.32 6.33 -3.40
N HIS A 303 2.45 5.99 -4.02
CA HIS A 303 2.98 6.71 -5.18
C HIS A 303 2.81 5.89 -6.45
N SER A 304 2.36 6.50 -7.56
CA SER A 304 2.30 5.83 -8.86
C SER A 304 1.54 4.49 -8.79
N LEU A 305 2.14 3.35 -9.15
CA LEU A 305 1.51 2.03 -9.00
C LEU A 305 1.29 1.60 -7.53
N GLY A 306 2.03 2.17 -6.58
CA GLY A 306 1.74 2.03 -5.15
C GLY A 306 0.44 2.73 -4.78
N ALA A 307 0.11 3.87 -5.41
CA ALA A 307 -1.19 4.52 -5.26
C ALA A 307 -2.34 3.66 -5.80
N ARG A 308 -2.11 2.98 -6.93
CA ARG A 308 -3.05 1.99 -7.48
C ARG A 308 -3.29 0.83 -6.51
N MET A 309 -2.21 0.28 -5.95
CA MET A 309 -2.27 -0.82 -4.97
C MET A 309 -3.06 -0.41 -3.72
N MET A 310 -2.73 0.74 -3.12
CA MET A 310 -3.37 1.23 -1.89
C MET A 310 -4.83 1.60 -2.10
N SER A 311 -5.15 2.31 -3.19
CA SER A 311 -6.54 2.60 -3.52
C SER A 311 -7.35 1.33 -3.79
N ARG A 312 -6.78 0.36 -4.51
CA ARG A 312 -7.41 -0.94 -4.71
C ARG A 312 -7.72 -1.63 -3.37
N ALA A 313 -6.75 -1.68 -2.45
CA ALA A 313 -6.96 -2.27 -1.14
C ALA A 313 -8.04 -1.55 -0.33
N MET A 314 -7.99 -0.22 -0.27
CA MET A 314 -8.98 0.60 0.44
C MET A 314 -10.43 0.29 -0.01
N PHE A 315 -10.65 0.06 -1.30
CA PHE A 315 -11.97 -0.20 -1.88
C PHE A 315 -12.29 -1.70 -2.08
N SER A 316 -11.59 -2.61 -1.38
CA SER A 316 -11.75 -4.06 -1.53
C SER A 316 -12.13 -4.80 -0.24
N ALA A 317 -12.45 -4.08 0.85
CA ALA A 317 -12.83 -4.66 2.14
C ALA A 317 -13.96 -5.70 2.02
N HIS A 318 -14.85 -5.49 1.06
CA HIS A 318 -16.02 -6.33 0.82
C HIS A 318 -15.71 -7.72 0.25
N LEU A 319 -14.51 -7.91 -0.31
CA LEU A 319 -14.06 -9.20 -0.83
C LEU A 319 -13.47 -10.11 0.24
N ILE A 320 -13.23 -9.61 1.46
CA ILE A 320 -12.73 -10.44 2.56
C ILE A 320 -13.84 -11.35 3.05
N ASN A 321 -13.53 -12.65 3.18
CA ASN A 321 -14.43 -13.63 3.75
C ASN A 321 -14.34 -13.57 5.28
N ASP A 322 -15.07 -12.62 5.87
CA ASP A 322 -15.20 -12.49 7.31
C ASP A 322 -16.44 -13.26 7.79
N THR A 323 -16.28 -14.57 8.01
CA THR A 323 -17.35 -15.44 8.52
C THR A 323 -17.77 -15.11 9.95
N SER A 324 -16.99 -14.27 10.66
CA SER A 324 -17.26 -13.90 12.05
C SER A 324 -18.29 -12.77 12.19
N LYS A 325 -18.64 -12.08 11.10
CA LYS A 325 -19.58 -10.95 11.12
C LYS A 325 -20.85 -11.28 10.36
N GLU A 326 -21.88 -11.73 11.08
CA GLU A 326 -23.28 -11.72 10.61
C GLU A 326 -23.89 -10.31 10.62
N THR A 327 -23.12 -9.29 10.25
CA THR A 327 -23.64 -7.91 10.23
C THR A 327 -24.18 -7.58 8.85
N ASN A 328 -25.41 -7.07 8.79
CA ASN A 328 -25.98 -6.46 7.57
C ASN A 328 -25.27 -5.16 7.17
N ASP A 329 -24.32 -4.69 7.99
CA ASP A 329 -23.52 -3.52 7.70
C ASP A 329 -22.50 -3.81 6.57
N PRO A 330 -22.39 -2.91 5.59
CA PRO A 330 -21.40 -3.03 4.53
C PRO A 330 -19.98 -2.98 5.11
N PRO A 331 -19.05 -3.80 4.60
CA PRO A 331 -17.67 -3.81 5.06
C PRO A 331 -17.02 -2.42 4.97
N LYS A 332 -16.43 -1.96 6.08
CA LYS A 332 -15.77 -0.65 6.19
C LYS A 332 -14.26 -0.83 6.10
N THR A 333 -13.60 0.10 5.41
CA THR A 333 -12.13 0.13 5.39
C THR A 333 -11.58 0.67 6.70
N ALA A 334 -10.39 0.20 7.10
CA ALA A 334 -9.67 0.77 8.25
C ALA A 334 -9.07 2.14 7.96
N ALA A 335 -8.83 2.46 6.69
CA ALA A 335 -8.19 3.71 6.31
C ALA A 335 -9.05 4.92 6.66
N ASP A 336 -8.50 5.86 7.43
CA ASP A 336 -9.10 7.18 7.69
C ASP A 336 -8.75 8.19 6.60
N LEU A 337 -7.58 8.01 5.97
CA LEU A 337 -7.06 8.88 4.93
C LEU A 337 -6.24 8.06 3.94
N PHE A 338 -6.46 8.27 2.65
CA PHE A 338 -5.58 7.81 1.58
C PHE A 338 -5.03 9.02 0.81
N ILE A 339 -3.70 9.06 0.65
CA ILE A 339 -2.98 10.05 -0.13
C ILE A 339 -2.31 9.34 -1.31
N GLY A 340 -2.86 9.55 -2.51
CA GLY A 340 -2.32 9.04 -3.77
C GLY A 340 -1.44 10.07 -4.45
N LEU A 341 -0.13 9.88 -4.38
CA LEU A 341 0.87 10.73 -5.01
C LEU A 341 1.06 10.32 -6.47
N GLN A 342 0.71 11.19 -7.42
CA GLN A 342 0.87 10.96 -8.86
C GLN A 342 0.33 9.57 -9.28
N GLY A 343 -0.91 9.28 -8.89
CA GLY A 343 -1.43 7.92 -8.94
C GLY A 343 -1.56 7.34 -10.36
N ALA A 344 -0.96 6.16 -10.57
CA ALA A 344 -1.00 5.40 -11.82
C ALA A 344 -2.24 4.50 -11.91
N PHE A 345 -3.41 5.10 -11.73
CA PHE A 345 -4.71 4.49 -11.97
C PHE A 345 -5.73 5.52 -12.46
N SER A 346 -6.70 5.05 -13.24
CA SER A 346 -7.72 5.91 -13.83
C SER A 346 -8.70 6.48 -12.79
N VAL A 347 -8.98 7.78 -12.87
CA VAL A 347 -10.05 8.42 -12.08
C VAL A 347 -11.44 7.86 -12.43
N ARG A 348 -11.59 7.18 -13.57
CA ARG A 348 -12.86 6.54 -13.96
C ARG A 348 -13.27 5.41 -13.03
N ARG A 349 -12.34 4.87 -12.22
CA ARG A 349 -12.67 3.93 -11.15
C ARG A 349 -13.69 4.52 -10.16
N PHE A 350 -13.76 5.85 -10.03
CA PHE A 350 -14.72 6.51 -9.16
C PHE A 350 -16.11 6.72 -9.79
N LYS A 351 -16.37 6.34 -11.06
CA LYS A 351 -17.70 6.50 -11.68
C LYS A 351 -18.70 5.46 -11.17
N ASP A 352 -19.96 5.86 -10.97
CA ASP A 352 -21.01 4.92 -10.53
C ASP A 352 -21.46 3.99 -11.66
N ASP A 353 -21.48 4.54 -12.86
CA ASP A 353 -22.02 3.99 -14.09
C ASP A 353 -20.90 3.55 -15.03
N PHE A 354 -19.90 2.83 -14.50
CA PHE A 354 -18.80 2.34 -15.33
C PHE A 354 -19.34 1.41 -16.43
N GLN A 355 -19.57 1.98 -17.61
CA GLN A 355 -19.95 1.28 -18.82
C GLN A 355 -18.97 1.71 -19.92
N LEU A 356 -18.19 0.76 -20.40
CA LEU A 356 -17.43 0.96 -21.62
C LEU A 356 -18.42 0.88 -22.79
N PRO A 357 -18.50 1.90 -23.68
CA PRO A 357 -19.36 1.82 -24.86
C PRO A 357 -18.99 0.60 -25.70
N PHE A 358 -19.97 -0.12 -26.24
CA PHE A 358 -19.67 -1.15 -27.25
C PHE A 358 -19.14 -0.48 -28.55
N PRO A 359 -18.11 -1.01 -29.23
CA PRO A 359 -17.33 -2.22 -28.94
C PRO A 359 -16.08 -1.94 -28.09
N MET A 360 -15.90 -0.73 -27.54
CA MET A 360 -14.76 -0.39 -26.68
C MET A 360 -14.70 -1.24 -25.40
N SER A 361 -15.80 -1.86 -24.95
CA SER A 361 -15.78 -2.89 -23.91
C SER A 361 -14.90 -4.11 -24.26
N PHE A 362 -14.80 -4.46 -25.55
CA PHE A 362 -13.94 -5.54 -26.04
C PHE A 362 -12.46 -5.15 -26.08
N PHE A 363 -12.13 -3.91 -26.49
CA PHE A 363 -10.76 -3.51 -26.83
C PHE A 363 -10.09 -2.57 -25.81
N LYS A 364 -10.85 -1.87 -24.98
CA LYS A 364 -10.33 -0.91 -24.00
C LYS A 364 -10.89 -1.19 -22.61
N LYS A 365 -10.41 -2.28 -21.99
CA LYS A 365 -10.50 -2.56 -20.55
C LYS A 365 -9.60 -1.60 -19.73
N GLY A 366 -9.71 -0.31 -20.03
CA GLY A 366 -8.78 0.73 -19.62
C GLY A 366 -8.81 0.98 -18.12
N GLU A 367 -7.86 0.36 -17.44
CA GLU A 367 -7.36 0.74 -16.12
C GLU A 367 -8.10 0.33 -14.85
N GLY A 368 -8.97 -0.65 -14.94
CA GLY A 368 -9.31 -1.51 -13.82
C GLY A 368 -10.61 -1.18 -13.09
N SER A 369 -10.86 -1.94 -12.04
CA SER A 369 -12.20 -2.24 -11.55
C SER A 369 -12.76 -1.05 -10.79
N PRO A 370 -14.07 -0.79 -10.92
CA PRO A 370 -14.66 0.38 -10.30
C PRO A 370 -14.66 0.27 -8.76
N TYR A 371 -14.67 1.43 -8.10
CA TYR A 371 -14.62 1.59 -6.65
C TYR A 371 -16.02 1.74 -6.07
N LEU A 372 -16.25 1.07 -4.95
CA LEU A 372 -17.52 1.09 -4.25
C LEU A 372 -17.58 2.29 -3.28
N LEU A 373 -17.83 3.49 -3.81
CA LEU A 373 -17.87 4.72 -3.00
C LEU A 373 -19.10 4.84 -2.10
N LYS A 374 -20.25 4.30 -2.53
CA LYS A 374 -21.55 4.55 -1.90
C LYS A 374 -21.89 3.60 -0.74
N SER A 375 -21.12 2.53 -0.54
CA SER A 375 -21.50 1.46 0.38
C SER A 375 -20.94 1.60 1.79
N GLY A 376 -19.87 2.34 2.03
CA GLY A 376 -19.28 2.33 3.36
C GLY A 376 -18.20 3.38 3.40
N ASN A 377 -18.41 4.36 4.29
CA ASN A 377 -17.57 5.53 4.51
C ASN A 377 -16.08 5.26 4.19
N PRO A 378 -15.61 5.52 2.95
CA PRO A 378 -14.19 5.44 2.70
C PRO A 378 -13.59 6.58 3.52
N GLY A 379 -12.46 6.34 4.20
CA GLY A 379 -11.68 7.46 4.70
C GLY A 379 -11.48 8.53 3.62
N GLN A 380 -11.06 9.73 4.01
CA GLN A 380 -10.84 10.79 3.04
C GLN A 380 -9.85 10.34 1.96
N VAL A 381 -10.13 10.64 0.68
CA VAL A 381 -9.19 10.41 -0.42
C VAL A 381 -8.61 11.74 -0.88
N VAL A 382 -7.29 11.83 -0.95
CA VAL A 382 -6.52 12.95 -1.50
C VAL A 382 -5.66 12.40 -2.63
N LEU A 383 -5.79 12.95 -3.84
CA LEU A 383 -4.99 12.57 -5.00
C LEU A 383 -4.22 13.79 -5.47
N THR A 384 -2.93 13.66 -5.76
CA THR A 384 -2.16 14.72 -6.41
C THR A 384 -2.06 14.47 -7.91
N TRP A 385 -2.03 15.53 -8.70
CA TRP A 385 -1.69 15.51 -10.12
C TRP A 385 -0.75 16.66 -10.46
N ALA A 386 0.02 16.50 -11.53
CA ALA A 386 0.78 17.57 -12.14
C ALA A 386 0.80 17.44 -13.67
N ASP A 387 0.94 18.55 -14.41
CA ASP A 387 1.08 18.61 -15.86
C ASP A 387 2.48 18.17 -16.30
N ASP A 388 3.50 18.53 -15.52
CA ASP A 388 4.90 18.20 -15.80
C ASP A 388 5.29 16.77 -15.38
N ASP A 389 4.36 15.99 -14.83
CA ASP A 389 4.57 14.55 -14.61
C ASP A 389 4.63 13.77 -15.94
N LYS A 390 5.85 13.62 -16.46
CA LYS A 390 6.17 12.94 -17.73
C LYS A 390 6.05 11.41 -17.69
N ALA A 391 5.78 10.79 -16.53
CA ALA A 391 5.56 9.34 -16.47
C ALA A 391 4.20 8.94 -17.07
N ASN A 392 3.19 9.83 -16.97
CA ASN A 392 1.81 9.53 -17.33
C ASN A 392 1.44 9.64 -18.83
N PRO A 393 2.05 10.51 -19.66
CA PRO A 393 1.75 10.60 -21.09
C PRO A 393 1.98 9.29 -21.85
N ILE A 394 3.06 8.56 -21.53
CA ILE A 394 3.39 7.27 -22.15
C ILE A 394 2.34 6.23 -21.73
N ALA A 395 2.03 6.14 -20.44
CA ALA A 395 1.02 5.22 -19.93
C ALA A 395 -0.36 5.50 -20.55
N ARG A 396 -0.74 6.77 -20.72
CA ARG A 396 -1.98 7.15 -21.41
C ARG A 396 -2.00 6.77 -22.89
N TRP A 397 -0.89 6.91 -23.60
CA TRP A 397 -0.82 6.49 -25.01
C TRP A 397 -1.12 4.99 -25.16
N ILE A 398 -0.64 4.18 -24.20
CA ILE A 398 -0.81 2.72 -24.18
C ILE A 398 -2.23 2.33 -23.72
N THR A 399 -2.70 2.87 -22.60
CA THR A 399 -3.94 2.41 -21.95
C THR A 399 -5.17 3.23 -22.32
N GLY A 400 -4.97 4.43 -22.89
CA GLY A 400 -6.02 5.41 -23.13
C GLY A 400 -6.65 5.99 -21.85
N ALA A 401 -6.05 5.76 -20.69
CA ALA A 401 -6.70 6.07 -19.43
C ALA A 401 -6.43 7.49 -18.92
N ALA A 402 -7.35 7.93 -18.06
CA ALA A 402 -7.28 9.21 -17.38
C ALA A 402 -6.64 9.02 -15.99
N HIS A 403 -5.33 8.77 -15.97
CA HIS A 403 -4.53 8.58 -14.76
C HIS A 403 -4.71 9.74 -13.78
N ALA A 404 -4.97 9.41 -12.51
CA ALA A 404 -5.15 10.38 -11.43
C ALA A 404 -3.98 11.34 -11.28
N GLY A 405 -2.74 10.87 -11.48
CA GLY A 405 -1.54 11.69 -11.39
C GLY A 405 -1.33 12.71 -12.51
N ALA A 406 -2.18 12.74 -13.53
CA ALA A 406 -1.96 13.50 -14.76
C ALA A 406 -3.07 14.52 -15.03
N LYS A 407 -2.76 15.53 -15.85
CA LYS A 407 -3.74 16.49 -16.41
C LYS A 407 -4.95 15.83 -17.06
N ALA A 408 -4.78 14.64 -17.64
CA ALA A 408 -5.87 13.84 -18.19
C ALA A 408 -6.88 13.41 -17.12
N GLY A 409 -6.40 12.85 -16.00
CA GLY A 409 -7.22 12.49 -14.85
C GLY A 409 -7.86 13.71 -14.21
N TYR A 410 -7.14 14.82 -14.09
CA TYR A 410 -7.71 16.08 -13.62
C TYR A 410 -8.89 16.55 -14.49
N LYS A 411 -8.72 16.60 -15.83
CA LYS A 411 -9.80 16.95 -16.76
C LYS A 411 -11.00 15.99 -16.66
N GLU A 412 -10.75 14.68 -16.63
CA GLU A 412 -11.81 13.68 -16.48
C GLU A 412 -12.51 13.79 -15.12
N SER A 413 -11.80 14.12 -14.04
CA SER A 413 -12.37 14.29 -12.70
C SER A 413 -13.38 15.45 -12.65
N LYS A 414 -13.16 16.52 -13.44
CA LYS A 414 -14.13 17.61 -13.61
C LYS A 414 -15.41 17.14 -14.32
N ILE A 415 -15.29 16.20 -15.25
CA ILE A 415 -16.43 15.61 -15.96
C ILE A 415 -17.22 14.68 -15.03
N ILE A 416 -16.53 13.93 -14.16
CA ILE A 416 -17.18 13.10 -13.13
C ILE A 416 -17.96 13.97 -12.14
N GLY A 417 -17.50 15.20 -11.91
CA GLY A 417 -18.29 16.23 -11.25
C GLY A 417 -18.29 16.09 -9.73
N ASP A 418 -19.47 15.86 -9.15
CA ASP A 418 -19.77 15.99 -7.71
C ASP A 418 -18.97 15.06 -6.79
N LYS A 419 -18.31 14.05 -7.34
CA LYS A 419 -17.40 13.15 -6.61
C LYS A 419 -16.02 13.72 -6.35
N PHE A 420 -15.64 14.76 -7.06
CA PHE A 420 -14.32 15.38 -6.94
C PHE A 420 -14.43 16.82 -6.46
N TYR A 421 -13.56 17.17 -5.54
CA TYR A 421 -13.28 18.56 -5.19
C TYR A 421 -11.90 18.92 -5.72
N GLN A 422 -11.81 20.01 -6.48
CA GLN A 422 -10.55 20.46 -7.07
C GLN A 422 -9.89 21.49 -6.15
N LEU A 423 -8.62 21.28 -5.83
CA LEU A 423 -7.83 22.20 -5.02
C LEU A 423 -6.53 22.52 -5.77
N LYS A 424 -6.26 23.80 -5.99
CA LYS A 424 -4.92 24.23 -6.37
C LYS A 424 -4.04 24.32 -5.13
N TRP A 425 -2.90 23.64 -5.17
CA TRP A 425 -1.86 23.80 -4.17
C TRP A 425 -1.05 25.03 -4.51
N ASP A 426 -1.18 26.06 -3.66
CA ASP A 426 -0.41 27.29 -3.78
C ASP A 426 0.56 27.34 -2.58
N ILE A 427 1.86 27.49 -2.85
CA ILE A 427 2.84 27.73 -1.78
C ILE A 427 2.69 29.20 -1.36
N PRO A 428 2.31 29.53 -0.11
CA PRO A 428 2.29 30.92 0.30
C PRO A 428 3.70 31.48 0.23
N ILE A 429 3.85 32.51 -0.58
CA ILE A 429 4.98 33.42 -0.62
C ILE A 429 4.94 34.15 0.72
N ASP A 430 6.01 34.04 1.52
CA ASP A 430 6.26 34.84 2.74
C ASP A 430 5.51 34.44 4.01
N GLY A 431 6.08 33.49 4.77
CA GLY A 431 6.15 33.51 6.26
C GLY A 431 4.86 33.56 7.09
N GLN A 432 3.69 33.76 6.48
CA GLN A 432 2.42 33.78 7.16
C GLN A 432 1.96 32.34 7.33
N CYS A 433 2.03 31.89 8.57
CA CYS A 433 1.37 30.69 9.05
C CYS A 433 -0.16 30.84 8.96
N GLU A 434 -0.71 31.07 7.76
CA GLU A 434 -2.08 30.64 7.52
C GLU A 434 -2.08 29.13 7.67
N THR A 435 -2.67 28.69 8.78
CA THR A 435 -2.68 27.29 9.16
C THR A 435 -3.19 26.47 7.96
N PRO A 436 -2.64 25.26 7.73
CA PRO A 436 -3.14 24.31 6.74
C PRO A 436 -4.67 24.23 6.77
N ARG A 437 -5.19 24.25 8.00
CA ARG A 437 -6.60 24.30 8.35
C ARG A 437 -7.30 25.61 7.96
N LYS A 438 -6.70 26.79 7.92
CA LYS A 438 -7.32 28.00 7.34
C LYS A 438 -7.34 27.97 5.80
N ARG A 439 -6.30 27.46 5.14
CA ARG A 439 -6.29 27.33 3.66
C ARG A 439 -7.26 26.26 3.17
N MET A 440 -7.36 25.17 3.92
CA MET A 440 -8.34 24.12 3.71
C MET A 440 -9.74 24.51 4.25
N ASN A 441 -9.90 24.98 5.48
CA ASN A 441 -11.23 25.34 6.00
C ASN A 441 -11.79 26.65 5.45
N GLY A 442 -10.95 27.62 5.05
CA GLY A 442 -11.36 28.86 4.41
C GLY A 442 -11.96 28.63 3.02
N LYS A 443 -11.60 27.51 2.38
CA LYS A 443 -12.26 26.98 1.17
C LYS A 443 -13.41 26.00 1.48
N GLY A 444 -13.77 25.83 2.75
CA GLY A 444 -14.83 24.94 3.21
C GLY A 444 -14.47 23.44 3.21
N LEU A 445 -13.19 23.05 3.27
CA LEU A 445 -12.80 21.63 3.15
C LEU A 445 -13.26 20.73 4.31
N THR A 446 -13.58 21.25 5.51
CA THR A 446 -14.29 20.47 6.54
C THR A 446 -15.72 20.09 6.12
N ASN A 447 -16.27 20.79 5.13
CA ASN A 447 -17.55 20.49 4.49
C ASN A 447 -17.38 19.77 3.14
N ILE A 448 -16.14 19.44 2.72
CA ILE A 448 -16.00 18.33 1.78
C ILE A 448 -16.49 17.12 2.55
N GLY A 449 -17.73 16.73 2.33
CA GLY A 449 -18.23 15.49 2.87
C GLY A 449 -17.22 14.40 2.53
N ILE A 450 -16.90 13.55 3.50
CA ILE A 450 -16.07 12.34 3.41
C ILE A 450 -16.32 11.45 2.17
N ASN A 451 -17.38 11.74 1.43
CA ASN A 451 -17.80 11.11 0.18
C ASN A 451 -17.19 11.72 -1.10
N ARG A 452 -16.30 12.71 -1.02
CA ARG A 452 -15.62 13.28 -2.21
C ARG A 452 -14.12 13.08 -2.16
N VAL A 453 -13.55 12.86 -3.33
CA VAL A 453 -12.10 12.81 -3.58
C VAL A 453 -11.57 14.23 -3.71
N LEU A 454 -10.58 14.58 -2.90
CA LEU A 454 -9.83 15.82 -3.05
C LEU A 454 -8.76 15.63 -4.11
N MET A 455 -8.93 16.27 -5.27
CA MET A 455 -7.95 16.29 -6.35
C MET A 455 -7.11 17.57 -6.25
N VAL A 456 -5.84 17.39 -5.89
CA VAL A 456 -4.88 18.47 -5.64
C VAL A 456 -4.00 18.65 -6.87
N ASP A 457 -4.09 19.84 -7.47
CA ASP A 457 -3.13 20.32 -8.46
C ASP A 457 -1.84 20.69 -7.71
N ALA A 458 -0.78 19.93 -7.99
CA ALA A 458 0.52 20.03 -7.36
C ALA A 458 1.60 20.52 -8.34
N ASP A 459 1.21 21.20 -9.42
CA ASP A 459 2.12 21.72 -10.46
C ASP A 459 3.27 22.55 -9.88
N GLU A 460 3.01 23.32 -8.81
CA GLU A 460 4.03 24.19 -8.19
C GLU A 460 5.14 23.43 -7.46
N ILE A 461 4.92 22.16 -7.11
CA ILE A 461 5.83 21.36 -6.27
C ILE A 461 6.23 20.02 -6.90
N VAL A 462 5.82 19.77 -8.15
CA VAL A 462 6.09 18.53 -8.88
C VAL A 462 6.47 18.86 -10.32
N ASN A 463 7.77 18.83 -10.60
CA ASN A 463 8.36 19.01 -11.93
C ASN A 463 8.84 17.67 -12.54
N ASP A 464 9.13 16.68 -11.70
CA ASP A 464 9.43 15.29 -12.05
C ASP A 464 8.53 14.33 -11.25
N HIS A 465 8.30 13.14 -11.80
CA HIS A 465 7.52 12.08 -11.15
C HIS A 465 8.06 11.67 -9.78
N ASN A 466 9.36 11.87 -9.52
CA ASN A 466 10.01 11.53 -8.26
C ASN A 466 10.12 12.69 -7.24
N ASP A 467 9.65 13.90 -7.56
CA ASP A 467 9.65 15.06 -6.65
C ASP A 467 8.74 14.85 -5.41
N ILE A 468 8.08 13.69 -5.33
CA ILE A 468 7.37 13.24 -4.14
C ILE A 468 8.24 13.14 -2.88
N LEU A 469 9.56 13.16 -3.03
CA LEU A 469 10.53 13.10 -1.94
C LEU A 469 10.92 14.50 -1.44
N ASP A 470 10.39 15.57 -2.02
CA ASP A 470 10.76 16.93 -1.67
C ASP A 470 10.08 17.39 -0.36
N PRO A 471 10.71 18.33 0.38
CA PRO A 471 10.15 18.88 1.61
C PRO A 471 8.75 19.48 1.44
N GLU A 472 8.46 20.05 0.28
CA GLU A 472 7.19 20.65 -0.11
C GLU A 472 6.09 19.59 -0.24
N MET A 473 6.39 18.43 -0.83
CA MET A 473 5.46 17.31 -0.85
C MET A 473 5.22 16.78 0.58
N GLY A 474 6.27 16.68 1.39
CA GLY A 474 6.13 16.34 2.80
C GLY A 474 5.22 17.30 3.56
N ARG A 475 5.22 18.59 3.20
CA ARG A 475 4.28 19.58 3.73
C ARG A 475 2.85 19.25 3.30
N LEU A 476 2.59 19.07 2.01
CA LEU A 476 1.25 18.71 1.52
C LEU A 476 0.69 17.46 2.23
N ILE A 477 1.51 16.44 2.39
CA ILE A 477 1.13 15.19 3.06
C ILE A 477 0.82 15.45 4.53
N TRP A 478 1.71 16.15 5.26
CA TRP A 478 1.47 16.52 6.66
C TRP A 478 0.19 17.33 6.83
N GLU A 479 -0.03 18.32 5.97
CA GLU A 479 -1.23 19.15 5.98
C GLU A 479 -2.49 18.30 5.80
N SER A 480 -2.47 17.35 4.86
CA SER A 480 -3.57 16.39 4.64
C SER A 480 -3.82 15.51 5.87
N ILE A 481 -2.76 14.94 6.47
CA ILE A 481 -2.86 14.15 7.70
C ILE A 481 -3.45 14.99 8.83
N SER A 482 -2.98 16.23 8.99
CA SER A 482 -3.42 17.12 10.06
C SER A 482 -4.91 17.45 9.95
N VAL A 483 -5.40 17.74 8.74
CA VAL A 483 -6.80 18.13 8.53
C VAL A 483 -7.75 16.96 8.68
N PHE A 484 -7.41 15.80 8.12
CA PHE A 484 -8.35 14.68 8.02
C PHE A 484 -8.25 13.65 9.15
N THR A 485 -7.15 13.65 9.91
CA THR A 485 -6.95 12.67 10.99
C THR A 485 -6.78 13.28 12.37
N MET A 486 -6.44 14.58 12.45
CA MET A 486 -6.38 15.29 13.72
C MET A 486 -7.69 16.08 13.86
N GLY A 487 -8.67 15.49 14.56
CA GLY A 487 -9.88 16.21 14.98
C GLY A 487 -9.51 17.55 15.61
N SER A 488 -10.41 18.54 15.58
CA SER A 488 -10.15 19.98 15.78
C SER A 488 -9.14 20.37 16.87
N LEU A 489 -7.85 20.17 16.63
CA LEU A 489 -6.80 20.82 17.39
C LEU A 489 -6.85 22.27 16.94
N GLY A 490 -7.44 23.11 17.78
CA GLY A 490 -7.25 24.54 17.65
C GLY A 490 -5.75 24.77 17.75
N CYS A 491 -5.14 25.31 16.69
CA CYS A 491 -3.86 25.99 16.83
C CYS A 491 -4.06 27.01 17.95
N ARG A 492 -3.57 26.71 19.15
CA ARG A 492 -3.35 27.77 20.14
C ARG A 492 -2.26 28.62 19.53
N SER A 493 -2.62 29.84 19.14
CA SER A 493 -1.69 30.88 18.73
C SER A 493 -0.77 31.20 19.91
N GLY A 494 0.26 30.39 20.09
CA GLY A 494 1.38 30.64 20.99
C GLY A 494 2.41 31.51 20.31
N PHE A 495 2.01 32.68 19.81
CA PHE A 495 2.93 33.80 19.70
C PHE A 495 2.69 34.65 20.93
N VAL A 496 3.63 34.54 21.87
CA VAL A 496 3.79 35.50 22.95
C VAL A 496 4.11 36.82 22.26
N ASP A 497 3.21 37.79 22.38
CA ASP A 497 3.52 39.20 22.13
C ASP A 497 4.69 39.57 23.04
N MET A 498 5.91 39.54 22.49
CA MET A 498 7.03 40.31 23.04
C MET A 498 6.94 41.73 22.51
N GLU A 499 5.91 42.46 22.94
CA GLU A 499 5.94 43.92 23.00
C GLU A 499 5.13 44.37 24.24
N ARG A 500 5.83 44.46 25.37
CA ARG A 500 5.84 45.64 26.25
C ARG A 500 6.89 45.51 27.34
#